data_AF-A0A9E5G2E0-F1
#
_entry.id   AF-A0A9E5G2E0-F1
#
_cell.length_a   1.000
_cell.length_b   1.000
_cell.length_c   1.000
_cell.angle_alpha   90.00
_cell.angle_beta   90.00
_cell.angle_gamma   90.00
#
_symmetry.space_group_name_H-M   'P 1'
#
loop_
_entity.id
_entity.type
_entity.pdbx_description
1 polymer ?
#
loop_
_entity_poly.entity_id
_entity_poly.type
_entity_poly.pdbx_seq_one_letter_code
_entity_poly.pdbx_strand_id
1 'polypeptide(L)'
;MSGESPAARATLGSVVVSADAIAARIPALAREIVAWMGEGDDDVVIVPVMTGAFIFAADLVRHMPVRMRITLATVSSYPGD
;
A
#
# COMPACT_ATOMS: atom_id res chain seq x y z
N MET A 1 11.84 24.03 -5.20
CA MET A 1 12.65 22.87 -4.78
C MET A 1 13.42 23.23 -3.52
N SER A 2 12.92 22.88 -2.34
CA SER A 2 13.65 22.82 -1.07
C SER A 2 12.64 22.39 0.00
N GLY A 3 12.92 21.32 0.74
CA GLY A 3 12.05 20.95 1.86
C GLY A 3 12.12 19.51 2.35
N GLU A 4 13.28 18.85 2.33
CA GLU A 4 13.48 17.73 3.26
C GLU A 4 14.57 18.13 4.26
N SER A 5 14.19 18.16 5.54
CA SER A 5 15.10 18.50 6.62
C SER A 5 16.21 17.43 6.73
N PRO A 6 17.50 17.80 6.64
CA PRO A 6 18.63 16.89 6.80
C PRO A 6 18.58 16.07 8.09
N ALA A 7 17.92 16.60 9.13
CA ALA A 7 17.77 15.96 10.43
C ALA A 7 16.92 14.67 10.38
N ALA A 8 15.93 14.59 9.48
CA ALA A 8 15.07 13.40 9.37
C ALA A 8 15.84 12.20 8.79
N ARG A 9 16.79 12.45 7.88
CA ARG A 9 17.66 11.41 7.31
C ARG A 9 18.73 10.93 8.30
N ALA A 10 19.18 11.79 9.21
CA ALA A 10 20.23 11.48 10.18
C ALA A 10 19.83 10.39 11.21
N THR A 11 18.53 10.15 11.41
CA THR A 11 18.00 9.15 12.36
C THR A 11 17.59 7.84 11.68
N LEU A 12 17.64 7.76 10.35
CA LEU A 12 17.26 6.55 9.61
C LEU A 12 18.39 5.52 9.72
N GLY A 13 18.04 4.28 10.03
CA GLY A 13 18.97 3.15 9.95
C GLY A 13 19.34 2.81 8.50
N SER A 14 19.62 1.55 8.21
CA SER A 14 19.85 1.10 6.84
C SER A 14 18.56 1.03 6.02
N VAL A 15 18.66 1.29 4.72
CA VAL A 15 17.56 1.05 3.77
C VAL A 15 17.28 -0.46 3.69
N VAL A 16 16.11 -0.89 4.16
CA VAL A 16 15.67 -2.30 4.08
C VAL A 16 15.02 -2.61 2.74
N VAL A 17 14.24 -1.67 2.21
CA VAL A 17 13.63 -1.74 0.88
C VAL A 17 13.70 -0.36 0.25
N SER A 18 14.32 -0.26 -0.92
CA SER A 18 14.39 1.00 -1.66
C SER A 18 13.04 1.36 -2.28
N ALA A 19 12.84 2.65 -2.57
CA ALA A 19 11.65 3.11 -3.28
C ALA A 19 11.49 2.40 -4.65
N ASP A 20 12.60 2.21 -5.38
CA ASP A 20 12.59 1.50 -6.66
C ASP A 20 12.20 0.03 -6.51
N ALA A 21 12.65 -0.64 -5.43
CA ALA A 21 12.26 -2.02 -5.16
C ALA A 21 10.77 -2.14 -4.83
N ILE A 22 10.21 -1.17 -4.08
CA ILE A 22 8.75 -1.09 -3.84
C ILE A 22 8.03 -0.89 -5.17
N ALA A 23 8.41 0.12 -5.95
CA ALA A 23 7.78 0.45 -7.22
C ALA A 23 7.81 -0.73 -8.22
N ALA A 24 8.91 -1.49 -8.25
CA ALA A 24 9.03 -2.68 -9.09
C ALA A 24 8.14 -3.84 -8.61
N ARG A 25 7.89 -3.96 -7.30
CA ARG A 25 7.09 -5.05 -6.72
C ARG A 25 5.58 -4.84 -6.86
N ILE A 26 5.10 -3.60 -6.78
CA ILE A 26 3.66 -3.30 -6.78
C ILE A 26 2.92 -3.86 -8.02
N PRO A 27 3.39 -3.69 -9.27
CA PRO A 27 2.71 -4.23 -10.44
C PRO A 27 2.68 -5.77 -10.49
N ALA A 28 3.69 -6.42 -9.93
CA ALA A 28 3.72 -7.88 -9.82
C ALA A 28 2.70 -8.37 -8.80
N LEU A 29 2.66 -7.73 -7.62
CA LEU A 29 1.68 -8.05 -6.58
C LEU A 29 0.25 -7.85 -7.09
N ALA A 30 0.03 -6.81 -7.87
CA ALA A 30 -1.27 -6.55 -8.46
C ALA A 30 -1.77 -7.69 -9.35
N ARG A 31 -0.90 -8.18 -10.24
CA ARG A 31 -1.21 -9.30 -11.13
C ARG A 31 -1.42 -10.60 -10.35
N GLU A 32 -0.65 -10.83 -9.29
CA GLU A 32 -0.81 -12.00 -8.42
C GLU A 32 -2.18 -12.03 -7.73
N ILE A 33 -2.65 -10.89 -7.22
CA ILE A 33 -3.98 -10.78 -6.60
C ILE A 33 -5.08 -11.11 -7.61
N VAL A 34 -5.02 -10.51 -8.80
CA VAL A 34 -6.03 -10.75 -9.85
C VAL A 34 -5.99 -12.19 -10.34
N ALA A 35 -4.81 -12.78 -10.52
CA ALA A 35 -4.68 -14.18 -10.88
C ALA A 35 -5.30 -15.12 -9.83
N TRP A 36 -5.19 -14.76 -8.55
CA TRP A 36 -5.81 -15.52 -7.46
C TRP A 36 -7.34 -15.40 -7.43
N MET A 37 -7.88 -14.24 -7.81
CA MET A 37 -9.34 -14.05 -7.89
C MET A 37 -10.00 -14.94 -8.95
N GLY A 38 -9.27 -15.35 -9.98
CA GLY A 38 -9.78 -16.21 -11.05
C GLY A 38 -10.67 -15.48 -12.07
N GLU A 39 -11.36 -16.25 -12.90
CA GLU A 39 -12.28 -15.72 -13.91
C GLU A 39 -13.66 -15.48 -13.29
N GLY A 40 -14.07 -14.20 -13.18
CA GLY A 40 -15.36 -13.78 -12.65
C GLY A 40 -15.55 -12.27 -12.76
N ASP A 41 -16.81 -11.83 -12.77
CA ASP A 41 -17.21 -10.41 -12.82
C ASP A 41 -17.26 -9.76 -11.42
N ASP A 42 -16.65 -10.40 -10.42
CA ASP A 42 -16.70 -9.95 -9.03
C ASP A 42 -15.84 -8.70 -8.81
N ASP A 43 -16.49 -7.58 -8.49
CA ASP A 43 -15.82 -6.33 -8.10
C ASP A 43 -15.04 -6.53 -6.78
N VAL A 44 -13.73 -6.35 -6.81
CA VAL A 44 -12.88 -6.42 -5.59
C VAL A 44 -13.15 -5.24 -4.68
N VAL A 45 -13.24 -5.49 -3.37
CA VAL A 45 -13.31 -4.44 -2.35
C VAL A 45 -11.98 -4.35 -1.62
N ILE A 46 -11.32 -3.20 -1.72
CA ILE A 46 -10.04 -2.93 -1.05
C ILE A 46 -10.30 -2.08 0.19
N VAL A 47 -9.85 -2.56 1.35
CA VAL A 47 -10.04 -1.90 2.66
C VAL A 47 -8.71 -1.59 3.33
N PRO A 48 -8.07 -0.44 3.04
CA PRO A 48 -6.85 -0.01 3.73
C PRO A 48 -7.15 0.35 5.20
N VAL A 49 -6.36 -0.23 6.10
CA VAL A 49 -6.38 0.15 7.52
C VAL A 49 -5.46 1.34 7.74
N MET A 50 -6.06 2.45 8.12
CA MET A 50 -5.40 3.74 8.25
C MET A 50 -4.55 3.82 9.53
N THR A 51 -3.47 4.61 9.54
CA THR A 51 -2.99 5.50 8.45
C THR A 51 -1.86 4.89 7.61
N GLY A 52 -1.14 3.90 8.16
CA GLY A 52 0.09 3.38 7.56
C GLY A 52 -0.10 2.72 6.19
N ALA A 53 -1.27 2.14 5.92
CA ALA A 53 -1.54 1.48 4.64
C ALA A 53 -1.82 2.45 3.47
N PHE A 54 -1.99 3.75 3.73
CA PHE A 54 -2.50 4.70 2.73
C PHE A 54 -1.66 4.77 1.44
N ILE A 55 -0.34 4.96 1.57
CA ILE A 55 0.56 5.09 0.41
C ILE A 55 0.65 3.76 -0.34
N PHE A 56 0.83 2.66 0.38
CA PHE A 56 0.87 1.33 -0.22
C PHE A 56 -0.41 0.99 -0.98
N ALA A 57 -1.58 1.26 -0.37
CA ALA A 57 -2.86 1.02 -1.00
C ALA A 57 -3.03 1.89 -2.25
N ALA A 58 -2.66 3.18 -2.19
CA ALA A 58 -2.72 4.07 -3.34
C ALA A 58 -1.86 3.56 -4.50
N ASP A 59 -0.64 3.08 -4.23
CA ASP A 59 0.24 2.51 -5.25
C ASP A 59 -0.37 1.23 -5.83
N LEU A 60 -0.87 0.32 -4.97
CA LEU A 60 -1.48 -0.93 -5.40
C LEU A 60 -2.70 -0.73 -6.31
N VAL A 61 -3.65 0.15 -5.92
CA VAL A 61 -4.88 0.37 -6.71
C VAL A 61 -4.61 0.97 -8.08
N ARG A 62 -3.53 1.75 -8.25
CA ARG A 62 -3.13 2.29 -9.56
C ARG A 62 -2.68 1.19 -10.54
N HIS A 63 -2.28 0.03 -10.01
CA HIS A 63 -1.80 -1.10 -10.80
C HIS A 63 -2.80 -2.26 -10.91
N MET A 64 -3.99 -2.14 -10.30
CA MET A 64 -5.06 -3.14 -10.38
C MET A 64 -5.75 -3.10 -11.75
N PRO A 65 -5.68 -4.17 -12.58
CA PRO A 65 -6.31 -4.23 -13.89
C PRO A 65 -7.78 -4.69 -13.84
N VAL A 66 -8.51 -4.37 -12.76
CA VAL A 66 -9.89 -4.84 -12.51
C VAL A 66 -10.75 -3.71 -11.95
N ARG A 67 -12.07 -3.86 -12.07
CA ARG A 67 -13.00 -2.95 -11.37
C ARG A 67 -12.93 -3.20 -9.87
N MET A 68 -12.99 -2.11 -9.11
CA MET A 68 -12.85 -2.18 -7.65
C MET A 68 -13.66 -1.10 -6.94
N ARG A 69 -13.94 -1.36 -5.67
CA ARG A 69 -14.39 -0.35 -4.70
C ARG A 69 -13.35 -0.20 -3.60
N ILE A 70 -13.17 1.03 -3.13
CA ILE A 70 -12.22 1.36 -2.06
C ILE A 70 -13.01 1.92 -0.89
N THR A 71 -12.83 1.32 0.29
CA THR A 71 -13.39 1.80 1.56
C THR A 71 -12.26 1.94 2.56
N LEU A 72 -12.22 2.99 3.37
CA LEU A 72 -11.17 3.19 4.36
C LEU A 72 -11.65 2.75 5.75
N ALA A 73 -10.78 2.12 6.52
CA ALA A 73 -11.04 1.77 7.91
C ALA A 73 -10.02 2.42 8.84
N THR A 74 -10.49 2.98 9.95
CA THR A 74 -9.65 3.44 11.06
C THR A 74 -9.92 2.56 12.27
N VAL A 75 -8.86 2.07 12.91
CA VAL A 75 -8.97 1.22 14.11
C VAL A 75 -8.15 1.81 15.24
N SER A 76 -8.62 1.60 16.46
CA SER A 76 -7.89 1.93 17.69
C SER A 76 -7.77 0.67 18.53
N SER A 77 -6.55 0.37 18.97
CA SER A 77 -6.34 -0.70 19.96
C SER A 77 -6.94 -0.28 21.30
N TYR A 78 -7.60 -1.23 21.97
CA TYR A 78 -7.93 -1.05 23.38
C TYR A 78 -6.65 -1.23 24.21
N PRO A 79 -6.38 -0.35 25.19
CA PRO A 79 -5.34 -0.60 26.18
C PRO A 79 -5.63 -1.93 26.89
N GLY A 80 -4.62 -2.78 27.04
CA GLY A 80 -4.71 -3.92 27.95
C GLY A 80 -4.52 -3.43 29.39
N ASP A 81 -5.30 -3.97 30.32
CA ASP A 81 -5.08 -3.84 31.76
C ASP A 81 -3.78 -4.57 32.19
#